data_AF-A0A0R3PB79-F1
#
_entry.id   AF-A0A0R3PB79-F1
#
_cell.length_a   1.000
_cell.length_b   1.000
_cell.length_c   1.000
_cell.angle_alpha   90.00
_cell.angle_beta   90.00
_cell.angle_gamma   90.00
#
_symmetry.space_group_name_H-M   'P 1'
#
loop_
_entity.id
_entity.type
_entity.pdbx_description
1 polymer ?
#
loop_
_entity_poly.entity_id
_entity_poly.type
_entity_poly.pdbx_seq_one_letter_code
_entity_poly.pdbx_strand_id
1 'polypeptide(L)' 'MDKVIQSDNDHVAIMNDGATTLNQMSLVHPTAKVLVELTKAQDVEAGDAATIVIVIAGVLLNAALTLLQKRVRPTTISE' A
#
# COMPACT_ATOMS: atom_id res chain seq x y z
N MET A 1 11.90 0.18 11.57
CA MET A 1 13.04 -0.65 11.15
C MET A 1 13.20 -0.39 9.67
N ASP A 2 14.39 0.02 9.28
CA ASP A 2 14.69 0.42 7.92
C ASP A 2 14.63 -0.78 6.97
N LYS A 3 14.34 -0.51 5.71
CA LYS A 3 14.25 -1.48 4.63
C LYS A 3 15.43 -1.28 3.69
N VAL A 4 16.06 -2.40 3.33
CA VAL A 4 17.10 -2.44 2.31
C VAL A 4 16.45 -2.92 1.02
N ILE A 5 16.50 -2.09 -0.02
CA ILE A 5 16.00 -2.43 -1.35
C ILE A 5 17.20 -2.44 -2.29
N GLN A 6 17.34 -3.50 -3.07
CA GLN A 6 18.33 -3.62 -4.14
C GLN A 6 17.60 -3.57 -5.48
N SER A 7 18.03 -2.66 -6.34
CA SER A 7 17.54 -2.52 -7.72
C SER A 7 18.32 -3.44 -8.67
N ASP A 8 17.77 -3.67 -9.86
CA ASP A 8 18.35 -4.56 -10.89
C ASP A 8 19.75 -4.12 -11.39
N ASN A 9 20.14 -2.88 -11.11
CA ASN A 9 21.46 -2.30 -11.43
C ASN A 9 22.46 -2.39 -10.26
N ASP A 10 22.21 -3.27 -9.28
CA ASP A 10 22.98 -3.42 -8.03
C ASP A 10 23.03 -2.18 -7.14
N HIS A 11 22.15 -1.19 -7.37
CA HIS A 11 22.00 -0.07 -6.45
C HIS A 11 21.26 -0.50 -5.19
N VAL A 12 21.87 -0.27 -4.03
CA VAL A 12 21.28 -0.55 -2.71
C VAL A 12 20.82 0.76 -2.07
N ALA A 13 19.53 0.85 -1.76
CA ALA A 13 18.94 1.96 -1.03
C ALA A 13 18.46 1.49 0.35
N ILE A 14 18.76 2.28 1.38
CA ILE A 14 18.27 2.08 2.74
C ILE A 14 17.25 3.18 3.02
N MET A 15 16.02 2.80 3.34
CA MET A 15 14.93 3.75 3.58
C MET A 15 13.94 3.26 4.62
N ASN A 16 13.29 4.21 5.29
CA ASN A 16 12.25 3.96 6.30
C ASN A 16 10.89 4.55 5.91
N ASP A 17 10.83 5.37 4.87
CA ASP A 17 9.58 5.93 4.36
C ASP A 17 8.82 4.89 3.53
N GLY A 18 7.54 4.70 3.83
CA GLY A 18 6.66 3.75 3.15
C GLY A 18 6.39 4.11 1.69
N ALA A 19 6.23 5.40 1.37
CA ALA A 19 5.94 5.83 0.00
C ALA A 19 7.13 5.54 -0.93
N THR A 20 8.33 5.95 -0.53
CA THR A 20 9.56 5.71 -1.26
C THR A 20 9.88 4.22 -1.36
N THR A 21 9.68 3.47 -0.26
CA THR A 21 9.86 2.00 -0.23
C THR A 21 9.00 1.32 -1.29
N LEU A 22 7.70 1.61 -1.32
CA LEU A 22 6.79 0.99 -2.27
C LEU A 22 7.03 1.41 -3.72
N ASN A 23 7.51 2.65 -3.95
CA ASN A 23 7.84 3.14 -5.28
C ASN A 23 9.05 2.46 -5.90
N GLN A 24 10.00 1.98 -5.07
CA GLN A 24 11.17 1.25 -5.57
C GLN A 24 10.93 -0.25 -5.76
N MET A 25 9.82 -0.78 -5.26
CA MET A 25 9.49 -2.19 -5.43
C MET A 25 8.93 -2.48 -6.83
N SER A 26 9.42 -3.55 -7.46
CA SER A 26 8.84 -4.04 -8.70
C SER A 26 7.52 -4.79 -8.42
N LEU A 27 6.39 -4.12 -8.67
CA LEU A 27 5.05 -4.66 -8.39
C LEU A 27 4.41 -5.26 -9.63
N VAL A 28 4.11 -6.56 -9.56
CA VAL A 28 3.41 -7.30 -10.63
C VAL A 28 1.89 -7.19 -10.49
N HIS A 29 1.35 -7.18 -9.26
CA HIS A 29 -0.09 -7.24 -9.01
C HIS A 29 -0.78 -5.88 -9.26
N PRO A 30 -1.80 -5.79 -10.12
CA PRO A 30 -2.47 -4.52 -10.43
C PRO A 30 -3.04 -3.80 -9.19
N THR A 31 -3.68 -4.54 -8.27
CA THR A 31 -4.21 -3.95 -7.03
C THR A 31 -3.12 -3.42 -6.11
N ALA A 32 -1.91 -4.01 -6.15
CA ALA A 32 -0.79 -3.49 -5.38
C ALA A 32 -0.31 -2.15 -5.94
N LYS A 33 -0.34 -1.96 -7.27
CA LYS A 33 -0.06 -0.66 -7.90
C LYS A 33 -1.04 0.42 -7.46
N VAL A 34 -2.33 0.08 -7.32
CA VAL A 34 -3.34 1.01 -6.79
C VAL A 34 -3.00 1.45 -5.36
N LEU A 35 -2.50 0.54 -4.52
CA LEU A 35 -2.06 0.89 -3.15
C LEU A 35 -0.83 1.81 -3.15
N VAL A 36 0.08 1.68 -4.13
CA VAL A 36 1.19 2.62 -4.29
C VAL A 36 0.71 4.00 -4.69
N GLU A 37 -0.20 4.09 -5.66
CA GLU A 37 -0.76 5.38 -6.07
C GLU A 37 -1.50 6.08 -4.91
N LEU A 38 -2.20 5.32 -4.05
CA LEU A 38 -2.78 5.84 -2.81
C LEU A 38 -1.72 6.47 -1.90
N THR A 39 -0.55 5.86 -1.77
CA THR A 39 0.53 6.37 -0.92
C THR A 39 1.20 7.61 -1.46
N LYS A 40 1.34 7.69 -2.78
CA LYS A 40 1.81 8.89 -3.45
C LYS A 40 0.84 10.04 -3.25
N ALA A 41 -0.47 9.78 -3.35
CA ALA A 41 -1.49 10.79 -3.11
C ALA A 41 -1.41 11.33 -1.68
N GLN A 42 -1.23 10.46 -0.69
CA GLN A 42 -1.04 10.87 0.71
C GLN A 42 0.23 11.70 0.90
N ASP A 43 1.34 11.31 0.28
CA ASP A 43 2.61 12.03 0.35
C ASP A 43 2.52 13.41 -0.31
N VAL A 44 1.80 13.53 -1.44
CA VAL A 44 1.56 14.82 -2.11
C VAL A 44 0.67 15.75 -1.27
N GLU A 45 -0.37 15.21 -0.63
CA GLU A 45 -1.35 16.03 0.10
C GLU A 45 -0.87 16.42 1.50
N ALA A 46 -0.30 15.47 2.24
CA ALA A 46 0.05 15.64 3.66
C ALA A 46 1.56 15.53 3.94
N GLY A 47 2.34 14.90 3.05
CA GLY A 47 3.79 14.74 3.21
C GLY A 47 4.25 13.83 4.35
N ASP A 48 3.33 13.11 5.00
CA ASP A 48 3.63 12.19 6.10
C ASP A 48 2.56 11.08 6.19
N ALA A 49 2.85 10.06 7.00
CA ALA A 49 1.97 8.97 7.36
C ALA A 49 1.56 8.02 6.21
N ALA A 50 2.29 8.02 5.09
CA ALA A 50 2.06 7.08 3.99
C ALA A 50 2.03 5.62 4.44
N THR A 51 2.91 5.24 5.38
CA THR A 51 2.94 3.90 6.01
C THR A 51 1.63 3.55 6.70
N ILE A 52 1.03 4.50 7.42
CA ILE A 52 -0.20 4.26 8.18
C ILE A 52 -1.38 4.08 7.22
N VAL A 53 -1.45 4.88 6.16
CA VAL A 53 -2.52 4.79 5.15
C VAL A 53 -2.56 3.41 4.50
N ILE A 54 -1.40 2.84 4.14
CA ILE A 54 -1.32 1.47 3.57
C ILE A 54 -1.85 0.44 4.55
N VAL A 55 -1.42 0.54 5.82
CA VAL A 55 -1.81 -0.41 6.86
C VAL A 55 -3.33 -0.36 7.07
N ILE A 56 -3.92 0.84 7.13
CA ILE A 56 -5.37 1.02 7.22
C ILE A 56 -6.08 0.40 6.02
N ALA A 57 -5.61 0.68 4.79
CA ALA A 57 -6.18 0.10 3.58
C ALA A 57 -6.15 -1.44 3.61
N GLY A 58 -5.04 -2.04 4.06
CA GLY A 58 -4.91 -3.49 4.22
C GLY A 58 -5.88 -4.07 5.26
N VAL A 59 -6.04 -3.40 6.42
CA VAL A 59 -6.97 -3.83 7.47
C VAL A 59 -8.42 -3.74 6.99
N LEU A 60 -8.79 -2.67 6.29
CA LEU A 60 -10.12 -2.49 5.72
C LEU A 60 -10.42 -3.57 4.66
N LEU A 61 -9.48 -3.88 3.77
CA LEU A 61 -9.64 -4.94 2.77
C LEU A 61 -9.80 -6.32 3.42
N ASN A 62 -9.06 -6.59 4.51
CA ASN A 62 -9.20 -7.85 5.25
C ASN A 62 -10.55 -7.96 5.99
N ALA A 63 -11.03 -6.85 6.57
CA ALA A 63 -12.37 -6.78 7.15
C ALA A 63 -13.46 -6.96 6.08
N ALA A 64 -13.31 -6.30 4.92
CA ALA A 64 -14.21 -6.47 3.79
C ALA A 64 -14.24 -7.92 3.30
N LEU A 65 -13.09 -8.60 3.21
CA LEU A 65 -13.01 -10.02 2.84
C LEU A 65 -13.83 -10.90 3.79
N THR A 66 -13.80 -10.61 5.10
CA THR A 66 -14.60 -11.33 6.10
C THR A 66 -16.10 -11.16 5.87
N LEU A 67 -16.54 -9.97 5.46
CA LEU A 67 -17.94 -9.69 5.12
C LEU A 67 -18.36 -10.36 3.81
N LEU A 68 -17.48 -10.37 2.80
CA LEU A 68 -17.70 -11.09 1.54
C LEU A 68 -17.86 -12.59 1.75
N GLN A 69 -17.06 -13.19 2.65
CA GLN A 69 -17.20 -14.61 3.03
C GLN A 69 -18.55 -14.91 3.68
N LYS A 70 -19.14 -13.93 4.39
CA LYS A 70 -20.50 -13.99 4.95
C LYS A 70 -21.59 -13.67 3.91
N ARG A 71 -21.24 -13.58 2.62
CA ARG A 71 -22.14 -13.25 1.51
C ARG A 71 -22.80 -11.87 1.61
N VAL A 72 -22.17 -10.92 2.29
CA VAL A 72 -22.59 -9.51 2.23
C VAL A 72 -22.26 -8.97 0.84
N ARG A 73 -23.20 -8.24 0.22
CA ARG A 73 -23.00 -7.68 -1.13
C ARG A 73 -21.88 -6.63 -1.11
N PRO A 74 -20.93 -6.64 -2.07
CA PRO A 74 -19.83 -5.69 -2.10
C PRO A 74 -20.26 -4.22 -2.03
N THR A 75 -21.35 -3.85 -2.71
CA THR A 75 -21.89 -2.47 -2.70
C THR A 75 -22.27 -2.01 -1.31
N THR A 76 -22.78 -2.91 -0.47
CA THR A 76 -23.13 -2.63 0.94
C THR A 76 -21.91 -2.50 1.85
N ILE A 77 -20.73 -2.98 1.42
CA ILE A 77 -19.48 -2.83 2.17
C ILE A 77 -18.77 -1.52 1.80
N SER A 78 -18.96 -1.05 0.56
CA SER A 78 -18.29 0.14 0.03
C SER A 78 -19.04 1.46 0.23
N GLU A 79 -20.36 1.39 0.48
CA GLU A 79 -21.19 2.53 0.89
C GLU A 79 -21.07 2.80 2.40
#